data_AF-A0AAW2KFQ9-F1
#
_entry.id   AF-A0AAW2KFQ9-F1
#
_cell.length_a   1.000
_cell.length_b   1.000
_cell.length_c   1.000
_cell.angle_alpha   90.00
_cell.angle_beta   90.00
_cell.angle_gamma   90.00
#
_symmetry.space_group_name_H-M   'P 1'
#
loop_
_entity.id
_entity.type
_entity.pdbx_description
1 polymer ?
#
loop_
_entity_poly.entity_id
_entity_poly.type
_entity_poly.pdbx_seq_one_letter_code
_entity_poly.pdbx_strand_id
1 'polypeptide(L)'
;MSRFWKPGTEKPRLVDDEEGGVLFYTASSSSSSGYGHASMEKQRQRLPVFKYRTAILYLVEKHATTIIVGETGSGKTTQIPQGRGFNVEIFYVEEPVSDYIRAAVSTVNAIHDELKALGIDNILGFDWPASPSPEALIRALEVLYSLGILDDDAKLTSPAGFQVAEIPLDPMVSKMILASNDYGCSEEAITIAAVLSIQSIWFSVRGAQKELDEAKLRFAAAEGDHITFLNVYKGFIQSGKSSNWCHKNHINYHSMRKVDEIRQQLRRIAQRIGIALKSCEGDMQVVRKAVTAGFFANACHLESFSHNGLYKTVRGSQEVYIHPSSVLFRVNPKWVVFHSIVSTDRQYMRNVISIDPSWLTDTAPQFYQHQQLNPRPH
;
A
#
# COMPACT_ATOMS: atom_id res chain seq x y z
N MET A 1 1.40 26.56 30.40
CA MET A 1 1.19 25.38 29.53
C MET A 1 -0.09 24.68 29.96
N SER A 2 -1.14 24.79 29.16
CA SER A 2 -2.45 24.20 29.47
C SER A 2 -2.35 22.68 29.49
N ARG A 3 -2.53 22.06 30.67
CA ARG A 3 -2.64 20.60 30.82
C ARG A 3 -3.76 20.12 29.90
N PHE A 4 -3.42 19.22 28.98
CA PHE A 4 -4.40 18.40 28.27
C PHE A 4 -5.25 17.67 29.33
N TRP A 5 -6.54 17.51 29.06
CA TRP A 5 -7.48 16.89 30.00
C TRP A 5 -6.99 15.47 30.35
N LYS A 6 -7.19 15.01 31.60
CA LYS A 6 -6.67 13.71 32.07
C LYS A 6 -7.80 12.67 32.16
N PRO A 7 -7.55 11.40 31.78
CA PRO A 7 -8.49 10.31 31.97
C PRO A 7 -8.94 10.20 33.43
N GLY A 8 -10.26 10.08 33.67
CA GLY A 8 -10.86 9.96 35.01
C GLY A 8 -11.53 11.22 35.56
N THR A 9 -11.57 12.33 34.81
CA THR A 9 -12.37 13.51 35.17
C THR A 9 -13.86 13.28 34.89
N GLU A 10 -14.77 13.85 35.69
CA GLU A 10 -16.22 13.67 35.53
C GLU A 10 -16.70 13.90 34.09
N LYS A 11 -17.55 13.00 33.59
CA LYS A 11 -18.22 13.12 32.29
C LYS A 11 -18.99 14.46 32.26
N PRO A 12 -18.81 15.31 31.22
CA PRO A 12 -19.66 16.50 31.05
C PRO A 12 -21.13 16.10 31.03
N ARG A 13 -22.03 16.90 31.62
CA ARG A 13 -23.47 16.62 31.54
C ARG A 13 -23.93 16.76 30.07
N LEU A 14 -24.32 15.64 29.48
CA LEU A 14 -24.85 15.52 28.12
C LEU A 14 -26.34 15.16 28.25
N VAL A 15 -27.22 15.81 27.49
CA VAL A 15 -28.61 15.38 27.33
C VAL A 15 -28.75 14.88 25.89
N ASP A 16 -29.30 13.68 25.75
CA ASP A 16 -29.61 13.09 24.45
C ASP A 16 -30.92 13.71 23.94
N ASP A 17 -30.90 14.30 22.75
CA ASP A 17 -32.12 14.73 22.05
C ASP A 17 -32.78 13.50 21.39
N GLU A 18 -34.10 13.54 21.20
CA GLU A 18 -34.88 12.41 20.64
C GLU A 18 -34.49 12.02 19.19
N GLU A 19 -33.63 12.79 18.52
CA GLU A 19 -33.02 12.47 17.21
C GLU A 19 -31.55 12.03 17.27
N GLY A 20 -31.00 11.73 18.46
CA GLY A 20 -29.65 11.20 18.64
C GLY A 20 -28.52 12.24 18.57
N GLY A 21 -28.85 13.53 18.68
CA GLY A 21 -27.89 14.63 18.85
C GLY A 21 -27.63 14.96 20.32
N VAL A 22 -26.44 15.49 20.64
CA VAL A 22 -26.09 15.99 21.98
C VAL A 22 -26.21 17.51 21.99
N LEU A 23 -27.11 18.07 22.82
CA LEU A 23 -27.19 19.52 23.08
C LEU A 23 -26.46 19.90 24.37
N PHE A 24 -25.85 21.08 24.36
CA PHE A 24 -25.04 21.62 25.47
C PHE A 24 -25.75 22.80 26.14
N TYR A 25 -25.73 22.87 27.47
CA TYR A 25 -26.34 23.95 28.25
C TYR A 25 -25.86 25.34 27.80
N THR A 26 -26.79 26.23 27.46
CA THR A 26 -26.50 27.65 27.17
C THR A 26 -26.62 28.46 28.45
N ALA A 27 -25.49 28.95 28.98
CA ALA A 27 -25.51 30.09 29.88
C ALA A 27 -25.65 31.36 29.04
N SER A 28 -26.69 32.14 29.32
CA SER A 28 -26.93 33.45 28.71
C SER A 28 -25.74 34.38 28.91
N SER A 29 -25.30 35.05 27.85
CA SER A 29 -24.31 36.12 27.96
C SER A 29 -24.62 37.22 26.96
N SER A 30 -24.88 38.40 27.51
CA SER A 30 -25.11 39.68 26.85
C SER A 30 -24.01 40.05 25.86
N SER A 31 -24.42 40.64 24.74
CA SER A 31 -23.55 41.24 23.74
C SER A 31 -23.00 42.58 24.22
N SER A 32 -21.68 42.72 24.35
CA SER A 32 -21.03 44.04 24.34
C SER A 32 -19.92 44.08 23.28
N SER A 33 -20.10 45.01 22.35
CA SER A 33 -19.17 45.36 21.28
C SER A 33 -18.08 46.27 21.84
N GLY A 34 -16.83 45.80 21.81
CA GLY A 34 -15.67 46.59 22.20
C GLY A 34 -14.38 45.92 21.70
N TYR A 35 -13.94 46.34 20.51
CA TYR A 35 -12.66 45.91 19.93
C TYR A 35 -11.52 46.70 20.57
N GLY A 36 -10.76 46.06 21.46
CA GLY A 36 -9.54 46.59 22.08
C GLY A 36 -8.57 45.47 22.45
N HIS A 37 -7.27 45.71 22.26
CA HIS A 37 -6.13 44.80 22.43
C HIS A 37 -6.19 43.96 23.72
N ALA A 38 -6.71 42.73 23.63
CA ALA A 38 -6.61 41.72 24.68
C ALA A 38 -5.58 40.67 24.26
N SER A 39 -4.92 40.00 25.22
CA SER A 39 -4.03 38.88 24.89
C SER A 39 -4.79 37.81 24.09
N MET A 40 -4.11 37.15 23.14
CA MET A 40 -4.70 36.12 22.26
C MET A 40 -5.50 35.07 23.03
N GLU A 41 -5.09 34.76 24.26
CA GLU A 41 -5.77 33.82 25.14
C GLU A 41 -7.14 34.32 25.61
N LYS A 42 -7.25 35.59 26.02
CA LYS A 42 -8.53 36.23 26.37
C LYS A 42 -9.45 36.42 25.17
N GLN A 43 -8.89 36.65 23.98
CA GLN A 43 -9.68 36.72 22.74
C GLN A 43 -10.26 35.35 22.37
N ARG A 44 -9.47 34.27 22.49
CA ARG A 44 -9.93 32.89 22.25
C ARG A 44 -11.00 32.44 23.23
N GLN A 45 -10.91 32.84 24.49
CA GLN A 45 -11.93 32.56 25.52
C GLN A 45 -13.28 33.21 25.24
N ARG A 46 -13.33 34.30 24.47
CA ARG A 46 -14.56 35.01 24.08
C ARG A 46 -15.27 34.37 22.89
N LEU A 47 -14.63 33.44 22.16
CA LEU A 47 -15.25 32.81 21.02
C LEU A 47 -16.42 31.91 21.48
N PRO A 48 -17.56 31.91 20.77
CA PRO A 48 -18.72 31.09 21.12
C PRO A 48 -18.38 29.60 21.28
N VAL A 49 -17.43 29.10 20.47
CA VAL A 49 -16.96 27.70 20.52
C VAL A 49 -16.19 27.35 21.80
N PHE A 50 -15.61 28.33 22.50
CA PHE A 50 -14.81 28.08 23.70
C PHE A 50 -15.65 27.45 24.82
N LYS A 51 -16.95 27.76 24.86
CA LYS A 51 -17.94 27.18 25.78
C LYS A 51 -18.02 25.64 25.65
N TYR A 52 -17.74 25.11 24.46
CA TYR A 52 -17.82 23.68 24.15
C TYR A 52 -16.47 22.97 24.19
N ARG A 53 -15.38 23.66 24.55
CA ARG A 53 -14.01 23.13 24.53
C ARG A 53 -13.86 21.81 25.27
N THR A 54 -14.37 21.72 26.49
CA THR A 54 -14.22 20.51 27.33
C THR A 54 -14.99 19.32 26.75
N ALA A 55 -16.16 19.56 26.17
CA ALA A 55 -16.97 18.51 25.55
C ALA A 55 -16.34 18.01 24.24
N ILE A 56 -15.83 18.91 23.40
CA ILE A 56 -15.13 18.55 22.16
C ILE A 56 -13.90 17.69 22.47
N LEU A 57 -13.10 18.08 23.46
CA LEU A 57 -11.91 17.31 23.86
C LEU A 57 -12.29 15.90 24.36
N TYR A 58 -13.36 15.79 25.16
CA TYR A 58 -13.88 14.50 25.60
C TYR A 58 -14.32 13.60 24.44
N LEU A 59 -15.02 14.16 23.45
CA LEU A 59 -15.50 13.41 22.29
C LEU A 59 -14.35 12.91 21.41
N VAL A 60 -13.36 13.77 21.12
CA VAL A 60 -12.17 13.42 20.34
C VAL A 60 -11.34 12.33 21.00
N GLU A 61 -11.24 12.33 22.34
CA GLU A 61 -10.50 11.31 23.06
C GLU A 61 -11.26 9.98 23.16
N LYS A 62 -12.59 10.02 23.24
CA LYS A 62 -13.42 8.82 23.42
C LYS A 62 -13.81 8.13 22.11
N HIS A 63 -13.96 8.89 21.03
CA HIS A 63 -14.43 8.37 19.76
C HIS A 63 -13.34 8.48 18.70
N ALA A 64 -13.04 7.38 18.02
CA ALA A 64 -12.06 7.33 16.93
C ALA A 64 -12.36 8.32 15.80
N THR A 65 -13.62 8.76 15.67
CA THR A 65 -14.02 9.82 14.74
C THR A 65 -15.06 10.72 15.42
N THR A 66 -14.81 12.03 15.43
CA THR A 66 -15.73 13.05 15.97
C THR A 66 -16.00 14.09 14.89
N ILE A 67 -17.26 14.29 14.53
CA ILE A 67 -17.68 15.31 13.54
C ILE A 67 -18.22 16.53 14.31
N ILE A 68 -17.61 17.70 14.08
CA ILE A 68 -18.05 18.96 14.68
C ILE A 68 -18.72 19.80 13.60
N VAL A 69 -20.03 20.03 13.75
CA VAL A 69 -20.81 20.87 12.85
C VAL A 69 -21.00 22.24 13.51
N GLY A 70 -20.71 23.31 12.77
CA GLY A 70 -20.92 24.68 13.24
C GLY A 70 -21.48 25.57 12.14
N GLU A 71 -22.37 26.49 12.50
CA GLU A 71 -22.94 27.47 11.57
C GLU A 71 -21.86 28.41 11.02
N THR A 72 -22.00 28.78 9.74
CA THR A 72 -20.98 29.49 8.97
C THR A 72 -20.76 30.92 9.47
N GLY A 73 -19.55 31.19 10.01
CA GLY A 73 -19.11 32.51 10.47
C GLY A 73 -17.81 32.50 11.29
N SER A 74 -17.34 31.32 11.71
CA SER A 74 -15.96 31.12 12.18
C SER A 74 -15.03 31.01 10.97
N GLY A 75 -13.92 31.76 10.97
CA GLY A 75 -12.94 31.77 9.88
C GLY A 75 -12.52 30.35 9.50
N LYS A 76 -12.96 29.91 8.32
CA LYS A 76 -12.62 28.62 7.74
C LYS A 76 -11.24 28.71 7.12
N THR A 77 -10.22 28.14 7.75
CA THR A 77 -9.21 27.42 6.96
C THR A 77 -9.74 26.01 6.84
N THR A 78 -10.43 25.76 5.73
CA THR A 78 -10.88 24.43 5.33
C THR A 78 -10.21 24.18 3.99
N GLN A 79 -9.11 23.44 3.98
CA GLN A 79 -8.77 22.68 2.78
C GLN A 79 -9.62 21.42 2.79
N ILE A 80 -10.78 21.50 2.14
CA ILE A 80 -11.35 20.37 1.41
C ILE A 80 -12.03 20.96 0.17
N PRO A 81 -11.70 20.54 -1.06
CA PRO A 81 -12.60 20.65 -2.20
C PRO A 81 -13.33 19.29 -2.35
N GLN A 82 -14.62 19.20 -2.02
CA GLN A 82 -15.80 19.54 -2.83
C GLN A 82 -16.26 18.40 -3.77
N GLY A 83 -17.56 18.06 -3.68
CA GLY A 83 -18.37 17.84 -4.88
C GLY A 83 -19.21 16.55 -4.98
N ARG A 84 -20.49 16.69 -4.61
CA ARG A 84 -21.69 16.01 -5.14
C ARG A 84 -21.77 14.47 -5.13
N GLY A 85 -22.57 13.99 -4.18
CA GLY A 85 -23.65 13.01 -4.39
C GLY A 85 -23.28 11.70 -5.05
N PHE A 86 -22.68 10.79 -4.29
CA PHE A 86 -22.75 9.35 -4.57
C PHE A 86 -22.68 8.56 -3.26
N ASN A 87 -23.39 7.43 -3.19
CA ASN A 87 -23.28 6.46 -2.11
C ASN A 87 -21.81 6.13 -1.87
N VAL A 88 -21.33 6.45 -0.69
CA VAL A 88 -20.05 5.95 -0.18
C VAL A 88 -20.40 4.72 0.62
N GLU A 89 -20.23 3.54 0.02
CA GLU A 89 -20.10 2.32 0.79
C GLU A 89 -18.74 2.38 1.50
N ILE A 90 -18.79 2.54 2.81
CA ILE A 90 -17.60 2.48 3.67
C ILE A 90 -17.56 1.07 4.23
N PHE A 91 -16.56 0.29 3.81
CA PHE A 91 -16.21 -0.95 4.48
C PHE A 91 -15.35 -0.60 5.71
N TYR A 92 -15.89 -0.83 6.90
CA TYR A 92 -15.09 -0.93 8.12
C TYR A 92 -14.73 -2.41 8.33
N VAL A 93 -13.51 -2.67 8.82
CA VAL A 93 -13.19 -3.95 9.44
C VAL A 93 -13.34 -3.74 10.94
N GLU A 94 -14.43 -4.27 11.53
CA GLU A 94 -14.55 -4.49 12.97
C GLU A 94 -13.70 -5.71 13.34
N GLU A 95 -12.38 -5.53 13.46
CA GLU A 95 -11.42 -6.41 14.17
C GLU A 95 -9.99 -5.92 13.86
N PRO A 96 -9.00 -6.10 14.76
CA PRO A 96 -7.60 -5.89 14.40
C PRO A 96 -7.30 -6.79 13.21
N VAL A 97 -6.93 -6.17 12.09
CA VAL A 97 -6.81 -6.84 10.80
C VAL A 97 -5.96 -8.11 10.96
N SER A 98 -6.56 -9.29 10.76
CA SER A 98 -5.87 -10.59 10.70
C SER A 98 -5.01 -10.74 9.43
N ASP A 99 -4.61 -9.63 8.82
CA ASP A 99 -3.85 -9.59 7.58
C ASP A 99 -2.36 -9.58 7.91
N TYR A 100 -1.89 -10.74 8.39
CA TYR A 100 -0.52 -10.99 8.81
C TYR A 100 0.51 -10.65 7.72
N ILE A 101 0.14 -10.80 6.45
CA ILE A 101 0.99 -10.47 5.30
C ILE A 101 1.12 -8.95 5.18
N ARG A 102 0.00 -8.22 5.24
CA ARG A 102 0.02 -6.76 5.20
C ARG A 102 0.75 -6.13 6.39
N ALA A 103 0.56 -6.69 7.59
CA ALA A 103 1.31 -6.28 8.77
C ALA A 103 2.80 -6.51 8.58
N ALA A 104 3.20 -7.71 8.13
CA ALA A 104 4.61 -8.01 7.86
C ALA A 104 5.21 -7.09 6.79
N VAL A 105 4.50 -6.83 5.69
CA VAL A 105 4.95 -5.90 4.62
C VAL A 105 5.09 -4.47 5.15
N SER A 106 4.14 -3.99 5.96
CA SER A 106 4.23 -2.67 6.59
C SER A 106 5.45 -2.58 7.52
N THR A 107 5.71 -3.64 8.29
CA THR A 107 6.86 -3.72 9.19
C THR A 107 8.19 -3.83 8.44
N VAL A 108 8.23 -4.57 7.32
CA VAL A 108 9.37 -4.65 6.40
C VAL A 108 9.74 -3.24 5.91
N ASN A 109 8.76 -2.48 5.44
CA ASN A 109 8.96 -1.11 4.95
C ASN A 109 9.46 -0.19 6.08
N ALA A 110 8.87 -0.27 7.28
CA ALA A 110 9.29 0.55 8.40
C ALA A 110 10.73 0.24 8.88
N ILE A 111 11.13 -1.04 8.95
CA ILE A 111 12.51 -1.43 9.28
C ILE A 111 13.49 -0.94 8.22
N HIS A 112 13.09 -1.03 6.95
CA HIS A 112 13.90 -0.62 5.81
C HIS A 112 14.13 0.89 5.79
N ASP A 113 13.06 1.67 5.82
CA ASP A 113 13.08 3.13 5.67
C ASP A 113 13.63 3.85 6.91
N GLU A 114 13.26 3.40 8.11
CA GLU A 114 13.51 4.16 9.34
C GLU A 114 14.66 3.62 10.18
N LEU A 115 14.90 2.30 10.20
CA LEU A 115 15.79 1.72 11.22
C LEU A 115 17.15 1.33 10.68
N LYS A 116 17.20 0.48 9.66
CA LYS A 116 18.47 -0.10 9.21
C LYS A 116 19.25 0.84 8.29
N ALA A 117 18.58 1.68 7.50
CA ALA A 117 19.23 2.76 6.76
C ALA A 117 19.86 3.83 7.68
N LEU A 118 19.33 4.01 8.90
CA LEU A 118 19.82 4.96 9.90
C LEU A 118 20.83 4.35 10.90
N GLY A 119 21.16 3.05 10.77
CA GLY A 119 22.08 2.36 11.68
C GLY A 119 21.49 2.02 13.05
N ILE A 120 20.17 1.90 13.16
CA ILE A 120 19.48 1.51 14.40
C ILE A 120 19.43 -0.01 14.46
N ASP A 121 20.22 -0.59 15.37
CA ASP A 121 20.33 -2.04 15.52
C ASP A 121 19.28 -2.64 16.46
N ASN A 122 18.81 -1.89 17.45
CA ASN A 122 17.82 -2.36 18.40
C ASN A 122 16.39 -2.11 17.92
N ILE A 123 15.93 -2.92 16.97
CA ILE A 123 14.57 -2.85 16.39
C ILE A 123 13.49 -3.06 17.48
N LEU A 124 13.73 -3.95 18.44
CA LEU A 124 12.79 -4.29 19.51
C LEU A 124 12.65 -3.17 20.56
N GLY A 125 13.72 -2.41 20.78
CA GLY A 125 13.74 -1.27 21.71
C GLY A 125 13.52 0.09 21.03
N PHE A 126 13.17 0.11 19.74
CA PHE A 126 12.84 1.34 19.04
C PHE A 126 11.50 1.91 19.55
N ASP A 127 11.43 3.23 19.70
CA ASP A 127 10.25 3.93 20.21
C ASP A 127 9.20 4.13 19.09
N TRP A 128 8.52 3.03 18.74
CA TRP A 128 7.49 3.02 17.72
C TRP A 128 6.27 3.85 18.14
N PRO A 129 5.72 4.72 17.27
CA PRO A 129 4.42 5.37 17.51
C PRO A 129 3.29 4.36 17.76
N ALA A 130 3.36 3.21 17.08
CA ALA A 130 2.55 2.02 17.35
C ALA A 130 3.43 0.80 17.07
N SER A 131 3.85 0.09 18.13
CA SER A 131 4.75 -1.06 17.98
C SER A 131 4.06 -2.20 17.22
N PRO A 132 4.70 -2.74 16.15
CA PRO A 132 4.19 -3.93 15.48
C PRO A 132 4.24 -5.16 16.41
N SER A 133 3.43 -6.19 16.11
CA SER A 133 3.48 -7.42 16.91
C SER A 133 4.84 -8.12 16.76
N PRO A 134 5.32 -8.84 17.79
CA PRO A 134 6.56 -9.60 17.69
C PRO A 134 6.58 -10.57 16.51
N GLU A 135 5.45 -11.21 16.20
CA GLU A 135 5.34 -12.13 15.06
C GLU A 135 5.46 -11.40 13.72
N ALA A 136 4.94 -10.17 13.61
CA ALA A 136 5.08 -9.36 12.40
C ALA A 136 6.54 -8.91 12.19
N LEU A 137 7.23 -8.52 13.25
CA LEU A 137 8.67 -8.20 13.25
C LEU A 137 9.52 -9.39 12.82
N ILE A 138 9.31 -10.56 13.44
CA ILE A 138 10.06 -11.78 13.10
C ILE A 138 9.85 -12.13 11.62
N ARG A 139 8.61 -12.13 11.14
CA ARG A 139 8.33 -12.43 9.72
C ARG A 139 8.97 -11.41 8.78
N ALA A 140 8.96 -10.13 9.15
CA ALA A 140 9.59 -9.08 8.37
C ALA A 140 11.10 -9.30 8.24
N LEU A 141 11.77 -9.61 9.37
CA LEU A 141 13.19 -9.95 9.38
C LEU A 141 13.49 -11.21 8.57
N GLU A 142 12.67 -12.25 8.68
CA GLU A 142 12.80 -13.48 7.87
C GLU A 142 12.70 -13.18 6.36
N VAL A 143 11.77 -12.32 5.94
CA VAL A 143 11.65 -11.90 4.52
C VAL A 143 12.90 -11.14 4.08
N LEU A 144 13.33 -10.14 4.86
CA LEU A 144 14.50 -9.32 4.54
C LEU A 144 15.79 -10.15 4.48
N TYR A 145 15.96 -11.09 5.40
CA TYR A 145 17.05 -12.07 5.37
C TYR A 145 16.97 -12.95 4.13
N SER A 146 15.79 -13.50 3.82
CA SER A 146 15.59 -14.37 2.65
C SER A 146 15.77 -13.64 1.32
N LEU A 147 15.50 -12.33 1.27
CA LEU A 147 15.80 -11.46 0.12
C LEU A 147 17.31 -11.17 -0.01
N GLY A 148 18.13 -11.59 0.96
CA GLY A 148 19.55 -11.29 1.05
C GLY A 148 19.84 -9.82 1.35
N ILE A 149 18.87 -9.09 1.91
CA ILE A 149 19.03 -7.68 2.32
C ILE A 149 19.71 -7.61 3.68
N LEU A 150 19.42 -8.57 4.56
CA LEU A 150 20.03 -8.71 5.88
C LEU A 150 20.93 -9.95 5.94
N ASP A 151 22.00 -9.87 6.73
CA ASP A 151 22.86 -11.00 7.10
C ASP A 151 22.37 -11.70 8.39
N ASP A 152 23.12 -12.69 8.86
CA ASP A 152 22.82 -13.48 10.08
C ASP A 152 22.80 -12.62 11.36
N ASP A 153 23.50 -11.47 11.35
CA ASP A 153 23.51 -10.49 12.44
C ASP A 153 22.38 -9.45 12.32
N ALA A 154 21.47 -9.62 11.35
CA ALA A 154 20.43 -8.66 10.99
C ALA A 154 20.99 -7.27 10.59
N LYS A 155 22.18 -7.22 9.97
CA LYS A 155 22.78 -6.01 9.40
C LYS A 155 22.60 -5.99 7.89
N LEU A 156 22.65 -4.80 7.29
CA LEU A 156 22.54 -4.66 5.84
C LEU A 156 23.72 -5.34 5.14
N THR A 157 23.42 -6.23 4.20
CA THR A 157 24.45 -6.90 3.39
C THR A 157 25.10 -5.92 2.43
N SER A 158 26.38 -6.12 2.15
CA SER A 158 27.12 -5.36 1.13
C SER A 158 27.40 -6.22 -0.10
N PRO A 159 27.09 -5.76 -1.34
CA PRO A 159 26.46 -4.48 -1.66
C PRO A 159 24.91 -4.52 -1.64
N ALA A 160 24.30 -5.71 -1.66
CA ALA A 160 22.88 -5.87 -2.01
C ALA A 160 21.91 -5.14 -1.07
N GLY A 161 22.09 -5.27 0.25
CA GLY A 161 21.25 -4.62 1.25
C GLY A 161 21.34 -3.09 1.17
N PHE A 162 22.54 -2.53 1.01
CA PHE A 162 22.75 -1.10 0.80
C PHE A 162 22.15 -0.60 -0.52
N GLN A 163 22.29 -1.37 -1.60
CA GLN A 163 21.69 -1.01 -2.89
C GLN A 163 20.16 -1.00 -2.83
N VAL A 164 19.55 -1.95 -2.12
CA VAL A 164 18.09 -1.97 -1.91
C VAL A 164 17.66 -0.78 -1.05
N ALA A 165 18.42 -0.43 0.00
CA ALA A 165 18.15 0.74 0.86
C ALA A 165 18.22 2.10 0.14
N GLU A 166 18.96 2.17 -0.97
CA GLU A 166 19.04 3.38 -1.80
C GLU A 166 17.82 3.58 -2.72
N ILE A 167 17.00 2.54 -2.94
CA ILE A 167 15.83 2.59 -3.81
C ILE A 167 14.60 2.94 -2.96
N PRO A 168 13.87 4.04 -3.24
CA PRO A 168 12.74 4.50 -2.43
C PRO A 168 11.46 3.71 -2.76
N LEU A 169 11.51 2.39 -2.66
CA LEU A 169 10.42 1.45 -2.96
C LEU A 169 10.42 0.31 -1.96
N ASP A 170 9.29 -0.42 -1.92
CA ASP A 170 9.17 -1.63 -1.12
C ASP A 170 10.34 -2.61 -1.38
N PRO A 171 10.94 -3.22 -0.33
CA PRO A 171 12.09 -4.10 -0.47
C PRO A 171 11.94 -5.23 -1.49
N MET A 172 10.73 -5.78 -1.68
CA MET A 172 10.48 -6.80 -2.71
C MET A 172 10.58 -6.21 -4.12
N VAL A 173 10.03 -5.01 -4.33
CA VAL A 173 10.13 -4.28 -5.61
C VAL A 173 11.58 -3.85 -5.87
N SER A 174 12.28 -3.35 -4.85
CA SER A 174 13.69 -2.98 -4.93
C SER A 174 14.58 -4.18 -5.24
N LYS A 175 14.30 -5.34 -4.63
CA LYS A 175 15.00 -6.60 -4.94
C LYS A 175 14.72 -7.08 -6.36
N MET A 176 13.49 -6.93 -6.87
CA MET A 176 13.17 -7.21 -8.29
C MET A 176 14.03 -6.34 -9.22
N ILE A 177 14.17 -5.04 -8.95
CA ILE A 177 15.04 -4.16 -9.74
C ILE A 177 16.50 -4.61 -9.65
N LEU A 178 16.99 -4.97 -8.46
CA LEU A 178 18.37 -5.42 -8.30
C LEU A 178 18.63 -6.73 -9.08
N ALA A 179 17.76 -7.73 -8.94
CA ALA A 179 17.88 -9.02 -9.63
C ALA A 179 17.76 -8.90 -11.16
N SER A 180 17.02 -7.90 -11.65
CA SER A 180 16.87 -7.66 -13.09
C SER A 180 18.19 -7.30 -13.80
N ASN A 181 19.20 -6.84 -13.06
CA ASN A 181 20.54 -6.60 -13.58
C ASN A 181 21.20 -7.90 -14.07
N ASP A 182 21.07 -8.96 -13.27
CA ASP A 182 21.67 -10.27 -13.53
C ASP A 182 20.94 -11.00 -14.67
N TYR A 183 19.61 -10.84 -14.72
CA TYR A 183 18.77 -11.38 -15.78
C TYR A 183 18.77 -10.56 -17.08
N GLY A 184 19.32 -9.35 -17.08
CA GLY A 184 19.39 -8.49 -18.27
C GLY A 184 18.08 -7.81 -18.66
N CYS A 185 17.13 -7.63 -17.74
CA CYS A 185 15.79 -7.09 -18.00
C CYS A 185 15.44 -5.84 -17.14
N SER A 186 16.46 -5.03 -16.85
CA SER A 186 16.35 -3.88 -15.97
C SER A 186 15.42 -2.77 -16.48
N GLU A 187 15.34 -2.55 -17.79
CA GLU A 187 14.44 -1.53 -18.36
C GLU A 187 12.98 -1.88 -18.11
N GLU A 188 12.63 -3.17 -18.27
CA GLU A 188 11.32 -3.74 -17.99
C GLU A 188 11.02 -3.70 -16.49
N ALA A 189 11.95 -4.16 -15.65
CA ALA A 189 11.77 -4.18 -14.19
C ALA A 189 11.53 -2.78 -13.62
N ILE A 190 12.29 -1.77 -14.06
CA ILE A 190 12.10 -0.37 -13.64
C ILE A 190 10.73 0.16 -14.10
N THR A 191 10.28 -0.23 -15.31
CA THR A 191 8.96 0.15 -15.81
C THR A 191 7.84 -0.46 -14.98
N ILE A 192 7.93 -1.75 -14.67
CA ILE A 192 7.01 -2.47 -13.79
C ILE A 192 6.97 -1.82 -12.41
N ALA A 193 8.13 -1.56 -11.82
CA ALA A 193 8.24 -0.91 -10.52
C ALA A 193 7.52 0.45 -10.49
N ALA A 194 7.74 1.28 -11.52
CA ALA A 194 7.08 2.58 -11.62
C ALA A 194 5.54 2.49 -11.72
N VAL A 195 5.02 1.46 -12.37
CA VAL A 195 3.57 1.20 -12.43
C VAL A 195 3.04 0.68 -11.09
N LEU A 196 3.79 -0.18 -10.41
CA LEU A 196 3.41 -0.69 -9.09
C LEU A 196 3.42 0.41 -8.00
N SER A 197 4.20 1.47 -8.16
CA SER A 197 4.25 2.63 -7.24
C SER A 197 2.99 3.49 -7.24
N ILE A 198 2.02 3.24 -8.14
CA ILE A 198 0.77 4.00 -8.21
C ILE A 198 -0.44 3.07 -8.04
N GLN A 199 -1.59 3.64 -7.63
CA GLN A 199 -2.77 2.84 -7.29
C GLN A 199 -3.40 2.09 -8.48
N SER A 200 -3.54 2.79 -9.62
CA SER A 200 -4.11 2.25 -10.85
C SER A 200 -3.77 3.13 -12.06
N ILE A 201 -3.43 2.50 -13.17
CA ILE A 201 -3.33 3.14 -14.50
C ILE A 201 -4.66 3.14 -15.25
N TRP A 202 -5.63 2.32 -14.82
CA TRP A 202 -6.94 2.21 -15.44
C TRP A 202 -7.91 3.22 -14.84
N PHE A 203 -8.78 3.79 -15.66
CA PHE A 203 -9.97 4.49 -15.16
C PHE A 203 -11.23 3.76 -15.62
N SER A 204 -12.19 3.61 -14.71
CA SER A 204 -13.51 3.06 -15.01
C SER A 204 -14.54 4.18 -14.99
N VAL A 205 -15.38 4.26 -16.01
CA VAL A 205 -16.57 5.11 -16.04
C VAL A 205 -17.75 4.25 -15.62
N ARG A 206 -18.62 4.77 -14.75
CA ARG A 206 -19.82 4.05 -14.31
C ARG A 206 -20.63 3.59 -15.54
N GLY A 207 -20.95 2.29 -15.58
CA GLY A 207 -21.68 1.68 -16.69
C GLY A 207 -20.82 1.20 -17.87
N ALA A 208 -19.53 1.55 -17.93
CA ALA A 208 -18.63 1.19 -19.03
C ALA A 208 -17.61 0.09 -18.64
N GLN A 209 -17.94 -0.76 -17.67
CA GLN A 209 -17.02 -1.79 -17.19
C GLN A 209 -16.64 -2.80 -18.30
N LYS A 210 -17.60 -3.14 -19.16
CA LYS A 210 -17.36 -4.03 -20.30
C LYS A 210 -16.34 -3.45 -21.29
N GLU A 211 -16.44 -2.16 -21.59
CA GLU A 211 -15.50 -1.46 -22.49
C GLU A 211 -14.10 -1.41 -21.88
N LEU A 212 -14.00 -1.18 -20.56
CA LEU A 212 -12.74 -1.23 -19.85
C LEU A 212 -12.11 -2.63 -19.92
N ASP A 213 -12.90 -3.68 -19.72
CA ASP A 213 -12.41 -5.06 -19.79
C ASP A 213 -11.94 -5.41 -21.21
N GLU A 214 -12.67 -4.98 -22.24
CA GLU A 214 -12.25 -5.11 -23.65
C GLU A 214 -10.95 -4.32 -23.94
N ALA A 215 -10.81 -3.11 -23.40
CA ALA A 215 -9.61 -2.31 -23.55
C ALA A 215 -8.39 -2.96 -22.86
N LYS A 216 -8.57 -3.52 -21.67
CA LYS A 216 -7.53 -4.28 -20.96
C LYS A 216 -7.09 -5.50 -21.75
N LEU A 217 -8.03 -6.24 -22.35
CA LEU A 217 -7.72 -7.41 -23.17
C LEU A 217 -6.82 -7.08 -24.37
N ARG A 218 -6.90 -5.86 -24.93
CA ARG A 218 -5.99 -5.44 -26.02
C ARG A 218 -4.52 -5.38 -25.61
N PHE A 219 -4.22 -5.22 -24.32
CA PHE A 219 -2.86 -5.16 -23.80
C PHE A 219 -2.47 -6.42 -23.01
N ALA A 220 -3.44 -7.32 -22.78
CA ALA A 220 -3.28 -8.46 -21.91
C ALA A 220 -2.15 -9.37 -22.40
N ALA A 221 -1.29 -9.75 -21.46
CA ALA A 221 -0.23 -10.72 -21.65
C ALA A 221 -0.62 -12.03 -20.96
N ALA A 222 -0.40 -13.16 -21.62
CA ALA A 222 -0.73 -14.49 -21.07
C ALA A 222 0.08 -14.81 -19.81
N GLU A 223 1.26 -14.21 -19.68
CA GLU A 223 2.17 -14.34 -18.55
C GLU A 223 1.60 -13.70 -17.28
N GLY A 224 0.90 -12.56 -17.40
CA GLY A 224 0.24 -11.87 -16.29
C GLY A 224 0.21 -10.35 -16.34
N ASP A 225 -0.17 -9.75 -15.21
CA ASP A 225 -0.43 -8.31 -15.08
C ASP A 225 0.84 -7.47 -15.28
N HIS A 226 1.99 -7.93 -14.77
CA HIS A 226 3.25 -7.20 -14.86
C HIS A 226 3.69 -7.01 -16.33
N ILE A 227 3.54 -8.03 -17.18
CA ILE A 227 3.84 -7.92 -18.62
C ILE A 227 2.77 -7.08 -19.34
N THR A 228 1.52 -7.16 -18.90
CA THR A 228 0.45 -6.28 -19.38
C THR A 228 0.79 -4.80 -19.13
N PHE A 229 1.39 -4.46 -17.98
CA PHE A 229 1.86 -3.10 -17.70
C PHE A 229 2.95 -2.63 -18.66
N LEU A 230 3.87 -3.51 -19.07
CA LEU A 230 4.89 -3.20 -20.08
C LEU A 230 4.23 -2.88 -21.42
N ASN A 231 3.24 -3.67 -21.84
CA ASN A 231 2.50 -3.43 -23.08
C ASN A 231 1.78 -2.08 -23.08
N VAL A 232 1.13 -1.74 -21.96
CA VAL A 232 0.46 -0.44 -21.79
C VAL A 232 1.46 0.71 -21.86
N TYR A 233 2.58 0.63 -21.13
CA TYR A 233 3.60 1.68 -21.13
C TYR A 233 4.24 1.84 -22.53
N LYS A 234 4.55 0.72 -23.20
CA LYS A 234 5.07 0.73 -24.58
C LYS A 234 4.10 1.42 -25.53
N GLY A 235 2.81 1.10 -25.47
CA GLY A 235 1.77 1.75 -26.27
C GLY A 235 1.66 3.25 -25.98
N PHE A 236 1.75 3.65 -24.71
CA PHE A 236 1.72 5.06 -24.31
C PHE A 236 2.91 5.84 -24.91
N ILE A 237 4.13 5.29 -24.84
CA ILE A 237 5.32 5.93 -25.43
C ILE A 237 5.22 6.01 -26.95
N GLN A 238 4.80 4.92 -27.62
CA GLN A 238 4.63 4.89 -29.07
C GLN A 238 3.56 5.86 -29.57
N SER A 239 2.55 6.16 -28.76
CA SER A 239 1.54 7.19 -29.06
C SER A 239 2.06 8.63 -28.97
N GLY A 240 3.32 8.84 -28.58
CA GLY A 240 3.87 10.16 -28.27
C GLY A 240 3.35 10.71 -26.94
N LYS A 241 3.05 9.83 -25.97
CA LYS A 241 2.45 10.19 -24.66
C LYS A 241 1.12 10.94 -24.82
N SER A 242 0.27 10.49 -25.75
CA SER A 242 -0.97 11.20 -26.12
C SER A 242 -2.09 11.00 -25.10
N SER A 243 -2.67 12.11 -24.62
CA SER A 243 -3.87 12.09 -23.76
C SER A 243 -5.07 11.45 -24.47
N ASN A 244 -5.24 11.71 -25.78
CA ASN A 244 -6.32 11.12 -26.57
C ASN A 244 -6.17 9.60 -26.68
N TRP A 245 -4.93 9.10 -26.81
CA TRP A 245 -4.65 7.67 -26.81
C TRP A 245 -5.00 7.03 -25.46
N CYS A 246 -4.67 7.70 -24.35
CA CYS A 246 -5.04 7.25 -23.01
C CYS A 246 -6.57 7.16 -22.85
N HIS A 247 -7.29 8.21 -23.27
CA HIS A 247 -8.75 8.25 -23.19
C HIS A 247 -9.41 7.11 -23.98
N LYS A 248 -8.98 6.89 -25.23
CA LYS A 248 -9.48 5.81 -26.11
C LYS A 248 -9.22 4.40 -25.54
N ASN A 249 -8.23 4.25 -24.68
CA ASN A 249 -7.82 2.96 -24.11
C ASN A 249 -8.22 2.80 -22.63
N HIS A 250 -9.05 3.68 -22.09
CA HIS A 250 -9.46 3.66 -20.68
C HIS A 250 -8.28 3.72 -19.69
N ILE A 251 -7.20 4.41 -20.09
CA ILE A 251 -5.99 4.64 -19.31
C ILE A 251 -6.00 6.07 -18.75
N ASN A 252 -5.64 6.21 -17.48
CA ASN A 252 -5.54 7.51 -16.82
C ASN A 252 -4.25 8.22 -17.25
N TYR A 253 -4.40 9.31 -18.02
CA TYR A 253 -3.28 10.10 -18.52
C TYR A 253 -2.38 10.65 -17.41
N HIS A 254 -2.96 11.17 -16.32
CA HIS A 254 -2.20 11.72 -15.19
C HIS A 254 -1.39 10.61 -14.48
N SER A 255 -2.00 9.43 -14.28
CA SER A 255 -1.29 8.27 -13.75
C SER A 255 -0.11 7.89 -14.66
N MET A 256 -0.30 7.83 -15.97
CA MET A 256 0.79 7.49 -16.92
C MET A 256 1.90 8.53 -16.96
N ARG A 257 1.57 9.82 -16.83
CA ARG A 257 2.57 10.89 -16.66
C ARG A 257 3.38 10.67 -15.39
N LYS A 258 2.72 10.32 -14.29
CA LYS A 258 3.39 10.02 -13.03
C LYS A 258 4.29 8.78 -13.11
N VAL A 259 3.83 7.72 -13.78
CA VAL A 259 4.65 6.53 -14.06
C VAL A 259 5.91 6.89 -14.82
N ASP A 260 5.80 7.74 -15.85
CA ASP A 260 6.95 8.17 -16.65
C ASP A 260 7.96 8.99 -15.83
N GLU A 261 7.48 9.85 -14.92
CA GLU A 261 8.33 10.59 -13.98
C GLU A 261 9.06 9.67 -12.99
N ILE A 262 8.32 8.75 -12.34
CA ILE A 262 8.87 7.78 -11.39
C ILE A 262 9.91 6.91 -12.09
N ARG A 263 9.58 6.43 -13.29
CA ARG A 263 10.50 5.62 -14.09
C ARG A 263 11.82 6.33 -14.38
N GLN A 264 11.79 7.62 -14.73
CA GLN A 264 13.00 8.41 -14.95
C GLN A 264 13.81 8.63 -13.67
N GLN A 265 13.15 8.75 -12.52
CA GLN A 265 13.83 8.81 -11.21
C GLN A 265 14.51 7.47 -10.89
N LEU A 266 13.77 6.37 -10.98
CA LEU A 266 14.30 5.03 -10.72
C LEU A 266 15.44 4.65 -11.66
N ARG A 267 15.37 5.04 -12.94
CA ARG A 267 16.47 4.84 -13.91
C ARG A 267 17.76 5.53 -13.47
N ARG A 268 17.69 6.77 -12.97
CA ARG A 268 18.85 7.50 -12.46
C ARG A 268 19.43 6.85 -11.21
N ILE A 269 18.57 6.40 -10.29
CA ILE A 269 18.98 5.69 -9.07
C ILE A 269 19.66 4.37 -9.43
N ALA A 270 19.05 3.57 -10.31
CA ALA A 270 19.58 2.30 -10.80
C ALA A 270 21.00 2.46 -11.37
N GLN A 271 21.21 3.46 -12.24
CA GLN A 271 22.54 3.74 -12.78
C GLN A 271 23.54 4.16 -11.69
N ARG A 272 23.12 5.00 -10.73
CA ARG A 272 23.97 5.46 -9.62
C ARG A 272 24.46 4.29 -8.76
N ILE A 273 23.60 3.31 -8.51
CA ILE A 273 23.92 2.13 -7.68
C ILE A 273 24.57 0.99 -8.49
N GLY A 274 24.89 1.20 -9.77
CA GLY A 274 25.65 0.26 -10.59
C GLY A 274 24.83 -0.76 -11.38
N ILE A 275 23.50 -0.56 -11.52
CA ILE A 275 22.65 -1.41 -12.36
C ILE A 275 22.77 -0.99 -13.83
N ALA A 276 23.13 -1.94 -14.69
CA ALA A 276 23.25 -1.71 -16.12
C ALA A 276 21.86 -1.70 -16.77
N LEU A 277 21.56 -0.65 -17.54
CA LEU A 277 20.28 -0.51 -18.24
C LEU A 277 20.26 -1.37 -19.51
N LYS A 278 19.67 -2.56 -19.38
CA LYS A 278 19.47 -3.57 -20.42
C LYS A 278 17.99 -3.92 -20.56
N SER A 279 17.57 -4.18 -21.79
CA SER A 279 16.25 -4.68 -22.15
C SER A 279 16.35 -6.17 -22.48
N CYS A 280 15.28 -6.93 -22.20
CA CYS A 280 15.22 -8.37 -22.47
C CYS A 280 14.97 -8.74 -23.94
N GLU A 281 14.88 -7.76 -24.85
CA GLU A 281 14.70 -7.95 -26.30
C GLU A 281 13.50 -8.84 -26.70
N GLY A 282 12.52 -9.00 -25.81
CA GLY A 282 11.32 -9.80 -26.05
C GLY A 282 11.24 -11.10 -25.25
N ASP A 283 12.32 -11.52 -24.59
CA ASP A 283 12.27 -12.64 -23.66
C ASP A 283 11.58 -12.23 -22.35
N MET A 284 10.30 -12.57 -22.21
CA MET A 284 9.53 -12.26 -21.01
C MET A 284 9.80 -13.26 -19.87
N GLN A 285 10.51 -14.36 -20.13
CA GLN A 285 10.87 -15.32 -19.08
C GLN A 285 11.85 -14.70 -18.09
N VAL A 286 12.84 -13.95 -18.57
CA VAL A 286 13.80 -13.25 -17.70
C VAL A 286 13.11 -12.20 -16.82
N VAL A 287 12.10 -11.51 -17.33
CA VAL A 287 11.27 -10.57 -16.56
C VAL A 287 10.50 -11.31 -15.46
N ARG A 288 9.88 -12.45 -15.78
CA ARG A 288 9.18 -13.27 -14.79
C ARG A 288 10.12 -13.79 -13.70
N LYS A 289 11.35 -14.19 -14.05
CA LYS A 289 12.38 -14.59 -13.07
C LYS A 289 12.78 -13.42 -12.17
N ALA A 290 12.96 -12.22 -12.71
CA ALA A 290 13.24 -11.03 -11.90
C ALA A 290 12.10 -10.67 -10.94
N VAL A 291 10.84 -10.73 -11.41
CA VAL A 291 9.67 -10.54 -10.53
C VAL A 291 9.63 -11.64 -9.45
N THR A 292 9.88 -12.89 -9.82
CA THR A 292 9.94 -14.00 -8.86
C THR A 292 11.02 -13.76 -7.80
N ALA A 293 12.17 -13.20 -8.19
CA ALA A 293 13.26 -12.91 -7.26
C ALA A 293 12.92 -11.85 -6.20
N GLY A 294 12.07 -10.89 -6.54
CA GLY A 294 11.55 -9.92 -5.57
C GLY A 294 10.40 -10.48 -4.73
N PHE A 295 9.52 -11.26 -5.35
CA PHE A 295 8.22 -11.64 -4.79
C PHE A 295 8.07 -13.13 -4.43
N PHE A 296 9.17 -13.89 -4.30
CA PHE A 296 9.09 -15.33 -3.97
C PHE A 296 8.28 -15.56 -2.68
N ALA A 297 8.40 -14.70 -1.67
CA ALA A 297 7.65 -14.81 -0.42
C ALA A 297 6.12 -14.77 -0.62
N ASN A 298 5.67 -14.22 -1.75
CA ASN A 298 4.26 -14.09 -2.17
C ASN A 298 3.88 -15.14 -3.23
N ALA A 299 4.48 -16.32 -3.19
CA ALA A 299 4.12 -17.43 -4.07
C ALA A 299 2.83 -18.13 -3.62
N CYS A 300 2.03 -18.52 -4.60
CA CYS A 300 0.79 -19.27 -4.45
C CYS A 300 0.69 -20.39 -5.48
N HIS A 301 -0.06 -21.43 -5.11
CA HIS A 301 -0.41 -22.53 -6.00
C HIS A 301 -1.91 -22.75 -6.04
N LEU A 302 -2.42 -23.15 -7.20
CA LEU A 302 -3.83 -23.47 -7.40
C LEU A 302 -4.17 -24.80 -6.71
N GLU A 303 -5.22 -24.81 -5.91
CA GLU A 303 -5.69 -26.02 -5.23
C GLU A 303 -6.35 -26.97 -6.25
N SER A 304 -5.84 -28.21 -6.35
CA SER A 304 -6.18 -29.16 -7.43
C SER A 304 -7.65 -29.60 -7.44
N PHE A 305 -8.31 -29.57 -6.28
CA PHE A 305 -9.70 -30.00 -6.12
C PHE A 305 -10.68 -28.84 -5.96
N SER A 306 -10.23 -27.60 -6.14
CA SER A 306 -11.12 -26.44 -6.05
C SER A 306 -11.73 -26.11 -7.42
N HIS A 307 -13.06 -26.01 -7.47
CA HIS A 307 -13.77 -25.56 -8.68
C HIS A 307 -13.86 -24.03 -8.79
N ASN A 308 -13.38 -23.29 -7.78
CA ASN A 308 -13.62 -21.86 -7.62
C ASN A 308 -12.37 -20.99 -7.81
N GLY A 309 -11.29 -21.53 -8.38
CA GLY A 309 -10.04 -20.79 -8.53
C GLY A 309 -9.41 -20.39 -7.20
N LEU A 310 -9.55 -21.25 -6.18
CA LEU A 310 -8.92 -21.08 -4.87
C LEU A 310 -7.41 -21.38 -4.98
N TYR A 311 -6.60 -20.47 -4.48
CA TYR A 311 -5.17 -20.64 -4.32
C TYR A 311 -4.83 -20.74 -2.84
N LYS A 312 -3.71 -21.38 -2.55
CA LYS A 312 -3.09 -21.35 -1.24
C LYS A 312 -1.71 -20.70 -1.31
N THR A 313 -1.45 -19.78 -0.38
CA THR A 313 -0.12 -19.23 -0.19
C THR A 313 0.84 -20.35 0.20
N VAL A 314 2.04 -20.32 -0.38
CA VAL A 314 3.07 -21.29 -0.01
C VAL A 314 3.46 -21.07 1.46
N ARG A 315 3.60 -19.81 1.88
CA ARG A 315 3.85 -19.45 3.28
C ARG A 315 2.52 -19.34 4.04
N GLY A 316 2.19 -20.40 4.78
CA GLY A 316 1.08 -20.39 5.74
C GLY A 316 -0.23 -21.01 5.26
N SER A 317 -0.31 -21.48 4.01
CA SER A 317 -1.49 -22.16 3.46
C SER A 317 -2.78 -21.32 3.56
N GLN A 318 -2.65 -19.99 3.44
CA GLN A 318 -3.78 -19.08 3.48
C GLN A 318 -4.56 -19.13 2.18
N GLU A 319 -5.89 -19.12 2.29
CA GLU A 319 -6.79 -19.15 1.15
C GLU A 319 -6.89 -17.78 0.49
N VAL A 320 -6.52 -17.72 -0.79
CA VAL A 320 -6.51 -16.49 -1.58
C VAL A 320 -7.06 -16.74 -2.98
N TYR A 321 -7.59 -15.70 -3.61
CA TYR A 321 -8.18 -15.75 -4.94
C TYR A 321 -7.52 -14.72 -5.86
N ILE A 322 -7.46 -14.96 -7.17
CA ILE A 322 -7.03 -13.90 -8.10
C ILE A 322 -8.10 -12.80 -8.11
N HIS A 323 -7.69 -11.54 -7.97
CA HIS A 323 -8.63 -10.43 -8.03
C HIS A 323 -9.27 -10.30 -9.44
N PRO A 324 -10.58 -10.02 -9.57
CA PRO A 324 -11.26 -9.89 -10.87
C PRO A 324 -10.66 -8.86 -11.83
N SER A 325 -9.87 -7.91 -11.31
CA SER A 325 -9.19 -6.91 -12.14
C SER A 325 -7.99 -7.43 -12.91
N SER A 326 -7.46 -8.60 -12.53
CA SER A 326 -6.27 -9.21 -13.12
C SER A 326 -6.61 -9.85 -14.46
N VAL A 327 -5.67 -9.80 -15.42
CA VAL A 327 -5.83 -10.50 -16.71
C VAL A 327 -5.85 -12.02 -16.55
N LEU A 328 -5.33 -12.53 -15.43
CA LEU A 328 -5.26 -13.98 -15.15
C LEU A 328 -6.49 -14.53 -14.43
N PHE A 329 -7.49 -13.70 -14.08
CA PHE A 329 -8.65 -14.09 -13.28
C PHE A 329 -9.41 -15.32 -13.81
N ARG A 330 -9.48 -15.48 -15.14
CA ARG A 330 -10.16 -16.62 -15.78
C ARG A 330 -9.22 -17.69 -16.34
N VAL A 331 -7.92 -17.45 -16.28
CA VAL A 331 -6.90 -18.38 -16.83
C VAL A 331 -6.54 -19.45 -15.80
N ASN A 332 -6.50 -19.07 -14.52
CA ASN A 332 -6.17 -19.94 -13.39
C ASN A 332 -4.86 -20.75 -13.58
N PRO A 333 -3.70 -20.07 -13.76
CA PRO A 333 -2.41 -20.76 -13.86
C PRO A 333 -2.05 -21.51 -12.57
N LYS A 334 -1.36 -22.65 -12.68
CA LYS A 334 -1.05 -23.53 -11.54
C LYS A 334 -0.23 -22.87 -10.44
N TRP A 335 0.72 -22.01 -10.82
CA TRP A 335 1.64 -21.34 -9.91
C TRP A 335 1.76 -19.87 -10.26
N VAL A 336 1.68 -19.02 -9.24
CA VAL A 336 1.74 -17.57 -9.39
C VAL A 336 2.52 -16.91 -8.28
N VAL A 337 3.05 -15.72 -8.55
CA VAL A 337 3.41 -14.74 -7.52
C VAL A 337 2.54 -13.51 -7.66
N PHE A 338 2.30 -12.82 -6.55
CA PHE A 338 1.47 -11.62 -6.49
C PHE A 338 2.21 -10.46 -5.80
N HIS A 339 1.81 -9.24 -6.13
CA HIS A 339 2.38 -8.04 -5.52
C HIS A 339 1.78 -7.75 -4.14
N SER A 340 0.44 -7.74 -4.05
CA SER A 340 -0.27 -7.42 -2.80
C SER A 340 -1.57 -8.19 -2.67
N ILE A 341 -2.09 -8.26 -1.45
CA ILE A 341 -3.41 -8.80 -1.13
C ILE A 341 -4.33 -7.65 -0.73
N VAL A 342 -5.60 -7.77 -1.12
CA VAL A 342 -6.69 -6.93 -0.65
C VAL A 342 -7.72 -7.84 0.01
N SER A 343 -8.12 -7.50 1.24
CA SER A 343 -9.17 -8.20 1.97
C SER A 343 -10.49 -7.44 1.84
N THR A 344 -11.51 -8.12 1.31
CA THR A 344 -12.91 -7.66 1.29
C THR A 344 -13.79 -8.72 1.95
N ASP A 345 -14.72 -9.32 1.21
CA ASP A 345 -15.42 -10.57 1.53
C ASP A 345 -14.49 -11.79 1.54
N ARG A 346 -13.43 -11.75 0.72
CA ARG A 346 -12.37 -12.76 0.62
C ARG A 346 -11.03 -12.06 0.46
N GLN A 347 -9.95 -12.82 0.56
CA GLN A 347 -8.62 -12.33 0.25
C GLN A 347 -8.33 -12.46 -1.25
N TYR A 348 -8.03 -11.34 -1.89
CA TYR A 348 -7.75 -11.27 -3.31
C TYR A 348 -6.33 -10.80 -3.61
N MET A 349 -5.60 -11.60 -4.40
CA MET A 349 -4.28 -11.28 -4.94
C MET A 349 -4.40 -10.24 -6.06
N ARG A 350 -3.58 -9.19 -5.97
CA ARG A 350 -3.45 -8.14 -6.99
C ARG A 350 -2.09 -8.19 -7.66
N ASN A 351 -2.10 -7.82 -8.95
CA ASN A 351 -0.96 -7.81 -9.85
C ASN A 351 -0.27 -9.17 -9.84
N VAL A 352 -0.88 -10.13 -10.55
CA VAL A 352 -0.50 -11.54 -10.53
C VAL A 352 0.32 -11.87 -11.77
N ILE A 353 1.32 -12.73 -11.63
CA ILE A 353 2.09 -13.27 -12.75
C ILE A 353 2.30 -14.77 -12.57
N SER A 354 2.20 -15.51 -13.67
CA SER A 354 2.47 -16.95 -13.69
C SER A 354 3.97 -17.23 -13.59
N ILE A 355 4.34 -18.27 -12.87
CA ILE A 355 5.74 -18.66 -12.65
C ILE A 355 5.92 -20.17 -12.83
N ASP A 356 7.17 -20.58 -13.06
CA ASP A 356 7.57 -21.97 -12.88
C ASP A 356 8.00 -22.17 -11.41
N PRO A 357 7.50 -23.21 -10.71
CA PRO A 357 7.89 -23.46 -9.31
C PRO A 357 9.39 -23.69 -9.12
N SER A 358 10.12 -24.15 -10.13
CA SER A 358 11.59 -24.33 -10.04
C SER A 358 12.32 -23.02 -9.75
N TRP A 359 11.81 -21.88 -10.23
CA TRP A 359 12.45 -20.57 -10.03
C TRP A 359 12.40 -20.12 -8.57
N LEU A 360 11.43 -20.61 -7.79
CA LEU A 360 11.32 -20.35 -6.37
C LEU A 360 12.50 -20.96 -5.61
N THR A 361 12.80 -22.23 -5.89
CA THR A 361 13.92 -22.94 -5.29
C THR A 361 15.27 -22.42 -5.77
N ASP A 362 15.35 -21.99 -7.04
CA ASP A 362 16.59 -21.40 -7.59
C ASP A 362 16.89 -20.04 -6.95
N THR A 363 15.86 -19.22 -6.70
CA THR A 363 16.06 -17.85 -6.23
C THR A 363 16.20 -17.78 -4.71
N ALA A 364 15.45 -18.59 -3.96
CA ALA A 364 15.43 -18.56 -2.50
C ALA A 364 15.49 -19.99 -1.92
N PRO A 365 16.60 -20.72 -2.12
CA PRO A 365 16.70 -22.12 -1.71
C PRO A 365 16.48 -22.30 -0.20
N GLN A 366 17.08 -21.45 0.62
CA GLN A 366 16.93 -21.50 2.08
C GLN A 366 15.45 -21.32 2.51
N PHE A 367 14.74 -20.40 1.85
CA PHE A 367 13.34 -20.12 2.15
C PHE A 367 12.42 -21.33 1.90
N TYR A 368 12.66 -22.09 0.83
CA TYR A 368 11.82 -23.25 0.46
C TYR A 368 12.33 -24.59 0.99
N GLN A 369 13.63 -24.76 1.25
CA GLN A 369 14.19 -25.99 1.84
C GLN A 369 13.73 -26.18 3.30
N HIS A 370 13.67 -25.11 4.09
CA HIS A 370 13.18 -25.18 5.47
C HIS A 370 11.70 -25.60 5.57
N GLN A 371 10.92 -25.43 4.50
CA GLN A 371 9.52 -25.82 4.48
C GLN A 371 9.31 -27.32 4.18
N GLN A 372 10.13 -27.93 3.32
CA GLN A 372 10.04 -29.37 3.04
C GLN A 372 10.32 -30.23 4.28
N LEU A 373 11.14 -29.73 5.21
CA LEU A 373 11.51 -30.42 6.44
C LEU A 373 10.47 -30.31 7.57
N ASN A 374 9.51 -29.37 7.48
CA ASN A 374 8.45 -29.17 8.49
C ASN A 374 7.06 -29.25 7.84
N PRO A 375 6.60 -30.41 7.33
CA PRO A 375 5.19 -30.60 7.06
C PRO A 375 4.45 -30.50 8.39
N ARG A 376 3.60 -29.49 8.56
CA ARG A 376 2.70 -29.42 9.73
C ARG A 376 1.88 -30.72 9.76
N PRO A 377 1.85 -31.47 10.87
CA PRO A 377 0.96 -32.61 10.97
C PRO A 377 -0.48 -32.14 10.79
N HIS A 378 -1.23 -32.90 10.01
CA HIS A 378 -2.62 -32.65 9.60
C HIS A 378 -3.56 -32.33 10.75
#